data_AF-A0A7C2G4X9-F1
#
_entry.id   AF-A0A7C2G4X9-F1
#
_cell.length_a   1.000
_cell.length_b   1.000
_cell.length_c   1.000
_cell.angle_alpha   90.00
_cell.angle_beta   90.00
_cell.angle_gamma   90.00
#
_symmetry.space_group_name_H-M   'P 1'
#
loop_
_entity.id
_entity.type
_entity.pdbx_description
1 polymer ?
#
loop_
_entity_poly.entity_id
_entity_poly.type
_entity_poly.pdbx_seq_one_letter_code
_entity_poly.pdbx_strand_id
1 'polypeptide(L)'
;MASKNKKCLLCGLLVIVMFVLTGTQVCSAEGSDDVEAMRQEIKELTQMVRGLANEVKSLKEANGQESSKQAQYQRELDEIRTDVTKLNESPMAGLADTLGNVKLGGYGEIHANFDEGSESDQIDFHRMVLYLGYEFADWIVFHSETELEHAFVN
;
A
#
# COMPACT_ATOMS: atom_id res chain seq x y z
N MET A 1 66.37 -83.09 32.28
CA MET A 1 64.98 -82.78 31.85
C MET A 1 64.90 -81.30 31.45
N ALA A 2 65.25 -80.93 30.21
CA ALA A 2 65.35 -79.52 29.80
C ALA A 2 65.04 -79.27 28.30
N SER A 3 64.08 -80.01 27.73
CA SER A 3 63.75 -79.95 26.29
C SER A 3 62.27 -79.65 25.99
N LYS A 4 61.35 -79.80 26.95
CA LYS A 4 59.92 -79.60 26.72
C LYS A 4 59.45 -78.12 26.79
N ASN A 5 60.22 -77.22 27.41
CA ASN A 5 59.76 -75.83 27.65
C ASN A 5 60.06 -74.85 26.49
N LYS A 6 60.92 -75.21 25.54
CA LYS A 6 61.24 -74.34 24.39
C LYS A 6 60.18 -74.40 23.27
N LYS A 7 59.46 -75.53 23.15
CA LYS A 7 58.40 -75.71 22.13
C LYS A 7 57.09 -74.99 22.51
N CYS A 8 56.85 -74.77 23.80
CA CYS A 8 55.65 -74.07 24.29
C CYS A 8 55.78 -72.53 24.15
N LEU A 9 57.00 -71.99 24.35
CA LEU A 9 57.26 -70.55 24.21
C LEU A 9 57.27 -70.08 22.74
N LEU A 10 57.71 -70.95 21.82
CA LEU A 10 57.81 -70.62 20.38
C LEU A 10 56.44 -70.62 19.67
N CYS A 11 55.48 -71.44 20.13
CA CYS A 11 54.09 -71.38 19.67
C CYS A 11 53.35 -70.15 20.23
N GLY A 12 53.64 -69.73 21.46
CA GLY A 12 53.00 -68.56 22.08
C GLY A 12 53.40 -67.23 21.42
N LEU A 13 54.66 -67.10 20.99
CA LEU A 13 55.16 -65.88 20.35
C LEU A 13 54.65 -65.72 18.90
N LEU A 14 54.41 -66.84 18.20
CA LEU A 14 53.94 -66.84 16.81
C LEU A 14 52.44 -66.47 16.71
N VAL A 15 51.65 -66.78 17.74
CA VAL A 15 50.22 -66.41 17.83
C VAL A 15 50.05 -64.92 18.16
N ILE A 16 50.96 -64.33 18.94
CA ILE A 16 50.90 -62.90 19.29
C ILE A 16 51.38 -62.01 18.13
N VAL A 17 52.37 -62.45 17.34
CA VAL A 17 52.86 -61.70 16.17
C VAL A 17 51.86 -61.72 15.00
N MET A 18 51.05 -62.78 14.84
CA MET A 18 49.98 -62.80 13.82
C MET A 18 48.80 -61.88 14.14
N PHE A 19 48.55 -61.58 15.43
CA PHE A 19 47.44 -60.70 15.83
C PHE A 19 47.74 -59.20 15.61
N VAL A 20 49.01 -58.83 15.47
CA VAL A 20 49.44 -57.44 15.26
C VAL A 20 49.47 -57.03 13.78
N LEU A 21 49.44 -57.99 12.86
CA LEU A 21 49.50 -57.73 11.40
C LEU A 21 48.14 -57.75 10.68
N THR A 22 47.05 -58.14 11.34
CA THR A 22 45.69 -57.93 10.84
C THR A 22 45.09 -56.70 11.49
N GLY A 23 45.63 -55.54 11.12
CA GLY A 23 44.86 -54.31 11.19
C GLY A 23 43.58 -54.47 10.37
N THR A 24 42.49 -53.89 10.88
CA THR A 24 41.14 -53.87 10.30
C THR A 24 40.34 -55.17 10.46
N GLN A 25 39.49 -55.21 11.48
CA GLN A 25 38.03 -55.39 11.34
C GLN A 25 37.38 -55.33 12.73
N VAL A 26 37.23 -54.10 13.24
CA VAL A 26 36.09 -53.79 14.11
C VAL A 26 34.92 -53.62 13.15
N CYS A 27 34.10 -54.67 13.03
CA CYS A 27 32.82 -54.59 12.34
C CYS A 27 31.86 -53.82 13.27
N SER A 28 31.71 -52.53 13.00
CA SER A 28 30.69 -51.69 13.62
C SER A 28 29.31 -52.16 13.17
N ALA A 29 28.41 -52.46 14.12
CA ALA A 29 27.01 -52.76 13.83
C ALA A 29 26.00 -51.99 14.71
N GLU A 30 26.45 -51.06 15.57
CA GLU A 30 25.54 -50.25 16.42
C GLU A 30 25.76 -48.73 16.28
N GLY A 31 26.70 -48.27 15.46
CA GLY A 31 26.99 -46.84 15.25
C GLY A 31 26.75 -46.33 13.81
N SER A 32 26.25 -47.19 12.93
CA SER A 32 25.94 -46.81 11.53
C SER A 32 24.60 -46.09 11.44
N ASP A 33 23.61 -46.57 12.20
CA ASP A 33 22.23 -46.09 12.14
C ASP A 33 22.10 -44.67 12.73
N ASP A 34 22.79 -44.37 13.83
CA ASP A 34 22.79 -43.03 14.45
C ASP A 34 23.50 -41.96 13.58
N VAL A 35 24.56 -42.36 12.88
CA VAL A 35 25.29 -41.46 11.96
C VAL A 35 24.48 -41.18 10.71
N GLU A 36 23.70 -42.16 10.25
CA GLU A 36 22.81 -42.00 9.10
C GLU A 36 21.58 -41.16 9.44
N ALA A 37 21.01 -41.33 10.64
CA ALA A 37 19.95 -40.47 11.19
C ALA A 37 20.42 -39.01 11.35
N MET A 38 21.62 -38.79 11.89
CA MET A 38 22.19 -37.43 12.03
C MET A 38 22.48 -36.80 10.66
N ARG A 39 22.91 -37.58 9.67
CA ARG A 39 23.07 -37.10 8.28
C ARG A 39 21.75 -36.71 7.65
N GLN A 40 20.64 -37.38 7.99
CA GLN A 40 19.30 -36.99 7.55
C GLN A 40 18.88 -35.67 8.19
N GLU A 41 19.07 -35.49 9.50
CA GLU A 41 18.74 -34.24 10.20
C GLU A 41 19.58 -33.06 9.69
N ILE A 42 20.87 -33.26 9.43
CA ILE A 42 21.73 -32.24 8.80
C ILE A 42 21.23 -31.87 7.40
N LYS A 43 20.73 -32.83 6.61
CA LYS A 43 20.14 -32.57 5.29
C LYS A 43 18.87 -31.75 5.40
N GLU A 44 17.97 -32.11 6.31
CA GLU A 44 16.72 -31.37 6.54
C GLU A 44 17.00 -29.96 7.06
N LEU A 45 17.91 -29.80 8.02
CA LEU A 45 18.30 -28.49 8.53
C LEU A 45 18.97 -27.64 7.45
N THR A 46 19.81 -28.24 6.61
CA THR A 46 20.40 -27.55 5.45
C THR A 46 19.33 -27.12 4.44
N GLN A 47 18.29 -27.94 4.22
CA GLN A 47 17.16 -27.57 3.36
C GLN A 47 16.34 -26.43 3.97
N MET A 48 16.06 -26.45 5.27
CA MET A 48 15.36 -25.38 5.97
C MET A 48 16.14 -24.06 5.91
N VAL A 49 17.44 -24.07 6.21
CA VAL A 49 18.28 -22.86 6.13
C VAL A 49 18.33 -22.29 4.70
N ARG A 50 18.38 -23.15 3.68
CA ARG A 50 18.26 -22.71 2.28
C ARG A 50 16.89 -22.11 1.97
N GLY A 51 15.81 -22.68 2.51
CA GLY A 51 14.46 -22.13 2.39
C GLY A 51 14.35 -20.74 3.00
N LEU A 52 14.77 -20.59 4.25
CA LEU A 52 14.81 -19.31 4.96
C LEU A 52 15.70 -18.28 4.24
N ALA A 53 16.85 -18.68 3.70
CA ALA A 53 17.71 -17.78 2.93
C ALA A 53 17.03 -17.26 1.65
N ASN A 54 16.26 -18.11 0.97
CA ASN A 54 15.49 -17.71 -0.20
C ASN A 54 14.32 -16.78 0.16
N GLU A 55 13.64 -17.02 1.28
CA GLU A 55 12.56 -16.17 1.76
C GLU A 55 13.06 -14.80 2.22
N VAL A 56 14.20 -14.74 2.92
CA VAL A 56 14.84 -13.46 3.27
C VAL A 56 15.23 -12.68 2.03
N LYS A 57 15.68 -13.37 0.97
CA LYS A 57 16.01 -12.73 -0.30
C LYS A 57 14.75 -12.15 -0.98
N SER A 58 13.68 -12.94 -1.09
CA SER A 58 12.44 -12.46 -1.72
C SER A 58 11.78 -11.34 -0.91
N LEU A 59 11.76 -11.43 0.42
CA LEU A 59 11.25 -10.37 1.29
C LEU A 59 12.06 -9.08 1.16
N LYS A 60 13.40 -9.17 1.06
CA LYS A 60 14.25 -7.99 0.87
C LYS A 60 14.01 -7.33 -0.49
N GLU A 61 13.81 -8.11 -1.54
CA GLU A 61 13.46 -7.61 -2.87
C GLU A 61 12.07 -6.94 -2.88
N ALA A 62 11.08 -7.57 -2.26
CA ALA A 62 9.73 -7.00 -2.11
C ALA A 62 9.75 -5.68 -1.31
N ASN A 63 10.48 -5.64 -0.19
CA ASN A 63 10.63 -4.43 0.63
C ASN A 63 11.37 -3.30 -0.11
N GLY A 64 12.35 -3.64 -0.95
CA GLY A 64 13.02 -2.67 -1.83
C GLY A 64 12.08 -2.11 -2.90
N GLN A 65 11.17 -2.93 -3.43
CA GLN A 65 10.16 -2.52 -4.39
C GLN A 65 9.04 -1.69 -3.74
N GLU A 66 8.65 -1.98 -2.51
CA GLU A 66 7.70 -1.15 -1.76
C GLU A 66 8.31 0.21 -1.39
N SER A 67 9.57 0.23 -0.96
CA SER A 67 10.28 1.47 -0.67
C SER A 67 10.39 2.38 -1.90
N SER A 68 10.59 1.80 -3.10
CA SER A 68 10.65 2.58 -4.35
C SER A 68 9.28 3.09 -4.78
N LYS A 69 8.22 2.29 -4.63
CA LYS A 69 6.83 2.75 -4.83
C LYS A 69 6.47 3.86 -3.85
N GLN A 70 6.84 3.73 -2.58
CA GLN A 70 6.58 4.73 -1.56
C GLN A 70 7.34 6.04 -1.82
N ALA A 71 8.56 5.96 -2.37
CA ALA A 71 9.29 7.15 -2.83
C ALA A 71 8.64 7.79 -4.07
N GLN A 72 8.04 6.99 -4.97
CA GLN A 72 7.29 7.52 -6.11
C GLN A 72 6.01 8.22 -5.66
N TYR A 73 5.21 7.60 -4.79
CA TYR A 73 4.00 8.23 -4.26
C TYR A 73 4.29 9.52 -3.49
N GLN A 74 5.39 9.57 -2.72
CA GLN A 74 5.77 10.81 -2.05
C GLN A 74 6.09 11.94 -3.04
N ARG A 75 6.76 11.64 -4.16
CA ARG A 75 7.02 12.64 -5.20
C ARG A 75 5.73 13.12 -5.87
N GLU A 76 4.83 12.20 -6.20
CA GLU A 76 3.54 12.53 -6.79
C GLU A 76 2.69 13.39 -5.84
N LEU A 77 2.70 13.09 -4.54
CA LEU A 77 2.02 13.90 -3.52
C LEU A 77 2.61 15.31 -3.40
N ASP A 78 3.94 15.46 -3.50
CA ASP A 78 4.59 16.77 -3.43
C ASP A 78 4.31 17.61 -4.68
N GLU A 79 4.20 16.99 -5.85
CA GLU A 79 3.75 17.64 -7.08
C GLU A 79 2.30 18.13 -6.94
N ILE A 80 1.38 17.25 -6.53
CA ILE A 80 -0.03 17.60 -6.31
C ILE A 80 -0.17 18.71 -5.27
N ARG A 81 0.57 18.67 -4.16
CA ARG A 81 0.57 19.74 -3.15
C ARG A 81 1.03 21.06 -3.72
N THR A 82 2.06 21.04 -4.56
CA THR A 82 2.58 22.24 -5.22
C THR A 82 1.52 22.85 -6.13
N ASP A 83 0.80 22.03 -6.88
CA ASP A 83 -0.25 22.50 -7.78
C ASP A 83 -1.50 23.00 -7.04
N VAL A 84 -1.92 22.33 -5.95
CA VAL A 84 -2.97 22.83 -5.05
C VAL A 84 -2.58 24.18 -4.44
N THR A 85 -1.32 24.36 -4.04
CA THR A 85 -0.83 25.62 -3.49
C THR A 85 -0.89 26.73 -4.53
N LYS A 86 -0.45 26.47 -5.77
CA LYS A 86 -0.57 27.44 -6.88
C LYS A 86 -2.02 27.80 -7.20
N LEU A 87 -2.95 26.84 -7.13
CA LEU A 87 -4.37 27.10 -7.32
C LEU A 87 -4.93 27.96 -6.19
N ASN A 88 -4.51 27.70 -4.95
CA ASN A 88 -4.91 28.48 -3.77
C ASN A 88 -4.31 29.91 -3.75
N GLU A 89 -3.13 30.10 -4.34
CA GLU A 89 -2.53 31.42 -4.56
C GLU A 89 -3.03 32.11 -5.83
N SER A 90 -3.77 31.40 -6.68
CA SER A 90 -4.32 31.99 -7.89
C SER A 90 -5.39 33.03 -7.55
N PRO A 91 -5.57 34.07 -8.40
CA PRO A 91 -6.68 35.01 -8.26
C PRO A 91 -8.07 34.34 -8.17
N MET A 92 -8.18 33.09 -8.64
CA MET A 92 -9.42 32.32 -8.63
C MET A 92 -9.75 31.75 -7.24
N ALA A 93 -8.77 31.48 -6.39
CA ALA A 93 -9.02 31.04 -5.02
C ALA A 93 -9.54 32.18 -4.14
N GLY A 94 -8.99 33.40 -4.32
CA GLY A 94 -9.56 34.60 -3.73
C GLY A 94 -11.01 34.85 -4.20
N LEU A 95 -11.29 34.59 -5.48
CA LEU A 95 -12.66 34.63 -6.00
C LEU A 95 -13.57 33.58 -5.35
N ALA A 96 -13.12 32.33 -5.21
CA ALA A 96 -13.91 31.27 -4.58
C ALA A 96 -14.32 31.60 -3.14
N ASP A 97 -13.40 32.19 -2.36
CA ASP A 97 -13.67 32.64 -1.00
C ASP A 97 -14.68 33.80 -0.99
N THR A 98 -14.48 34.81 -1.84
CA THR A 98 -15.44 35.94 -1.95
C THR A 98 -16.82 35.50 -2.46
N LEU A 99 -16.89 34.50 -3.35
CA LEU A 99 -18.15 33.95 -3.86
C LEU A 99 -18.90 33.13 -2.80
N GLY A 100 -18.21 32.52 -1.84
CA GLY A 100 -18.84 31.82 -0.71
C GLY A 100 -19.70 32.73 0.18
N ASN A 101 -19.30 34.01 0.25
CA ASN A 101 -19.97 35.05 1.03
C ASN A 101 -21.15 35.70 0.29
N VAL A 102 -21.28 35.46 -1.02
CA VAL A 102 -22.40 35.95 -1.82
C VAL A 102 -23.60 35.01 -1.65
N LYS A 103 -24.76 35.57 -1.29
CA LYS A 103 -26.05 34.86 -1.29
C LYS A 103 -26.92 35.43 -2.41
N LEU A 104 -27.30 34.61 -3.37
CA LEU A 104 -28.21 35.00 -4.45
C LEU A 104 -29.52 34.25 -4.31
N GLY A 105 -30.63 34.97 -4.45
CA GLY A 105 -31.98 34.42 -4.40
C GLY A 105 -32.94 35.26 -5.21
N GLY A 106 -34.19 34.83 -5.28
CA GLY A 106 -35.23 35.58 -5.97
C GLY A 106 -36.46 34.74 -6.29
N TYR A 107 -37.53 35.43 -6.65
CA TYR A 107 -38.78 34.83 -7.11
C TYR A 107 -39.44 35.75 -8.12
N GLY A 108 -40.33 35.23 -8.95
CA GLY A 108 -41.02 36.04 -9.95
C GLY A 108 -42.32 35.40 -10.42
N GLU A 109 -43.15 36.23 -11.04
CA GLU A 109 -44.46 35.90 -11.55
C GLU A 109 -44.49 36.19 -13.06
N ILE A 110 -44.89 35.19 -13.83
CA ILE A 110 -45.04 35.24 -15.27
C ILE A 110 -46.45 34.78 -15.59
N HIS A 111 -47.18 35.55 -16.38
CA HIS A 111 -48.50 35.17 -16.89
C HIS A 111 -48.40 34.90 -18.38
N ALA A 112 -48.90 33.74 -18.81
CA ALA A 112 -49.02 33.40 -20.22
C ALA A 112 -50.50 33.20 -20.55
N ASN A 113 -51.01 33.99 -21.49
CA ASN A 113 -52.37 33.90 -21.99
C ASN A 113 -52.34 33.32 -23.41
N PHE A 114 -52.96 32.15 -23.56
CA PHE A 114 -53.14 31.47 -24.85
C PHE A 114 -54.64 31.46 -25.18
N ASP A 115 -55.06 32.31 -26.11
CA ASP A 115 -56.45 32.38 -26.56
C ASP A 115 -56.65 31.54 -27.82
N GLU A 116 -57.50 30.53 -27.75
CA GLU A 116 -57.79 29.62 -28.87
C GLU A 116 -58.65 30.35 -29.92
N GLY A 117 -57.98 30.98 -30.90
CA GLY A 117 -58.61 31.73 -32.00
C GLY A 117 -58.17 33.20 -32.15
N SER A 118 -57.20 33.66 -31.35
CA SER A 118 -56.55 34.97 -31.43
C SER A 118 -55.19 34.87 -32.16
N GLU A 119 -54.79 35.89 -32.93
CA GLU A 119 -53.46 35.95 -33.56
C GLU A 119 -52.32 36.31 -32.58
N SER A 120 -52.64 36.66 -31.33
CA SER A 120 -51.64 37.12 -30.37
C SER A 120 -51.68 36.32 -29.07
N ASP A 121 -50.78 35.35 -28.94
CA ASP A 121 -50.36 34.81 -27.64
C ASP A 121 -49.60 35.90 -26.88
N GLN A 122 -49.93 36.11 -25.60
CA GLN A 122 -49.30 37.14 -24.78
C GLN A 122 -48.61 36.53 -23.56
N ILE A 123 -47.32 36.84 -23.40
CA ILE A 123 -46.52 36.51 -22.23
C ILE A 123 -46.20 37.83 -21.51
N ASP A 124 -46.62 37.95 -20.26
CA ASP A 124 -46.39 39.12 -19.41
C ASP A 124 -45.54 38.74 -18.20
N PHE A 125 -44.41 39.42 -18.03
CA PHE A 125 -43.60 39.36 -16.82
C PHE A 125 -44.13 40.40 -15.82
N HIS A 126 -44.96 39.93 -14.89
CA HIS A 126 -45.65 40.80 -13.95
C HIS A 126 -44.69 41.37 -12.91
N ARG A 127 -43.84 40.51 -12.33
CA ARG A 127 -42.90 40.89 -11.28
C ARG A 127 -41.73 39.93 -11.20
N MET A 128 -40.53 40.46 -10.99
CA MET A 128 -39.36 39.67 -10.64
C MET A 128 -38.65 40.34 -9.47
N VAL A 129 -38.42 39.60 -8.40
CA VAL A 129 -37.67 40.02 -7.22
C VAL A 129 -36.37 39.25 -7.21
N LEU A 130 -35.26 39.98 -7.23
CA LEU A 130 -33.91 39.46 -7.10
C LEU A 130 -33.36 39.88 -5.75
N TYR A 131 -32.83 38.92 -5.01
CA TYR A 131 -32.17 39.12 -3.74
C TYR A 131 -30.66 38.88 -3.89
N LEU A 132 -29.88 39.88 -3.48
CA LEU A 132 -28.43 39.86 -3.38
C LEU A 132 -28.05 40.11 -1.93
N GLY A 133 -27.49 39.10 -1.28
CA GLY A 133 -26.86 39.18 0.02
C GLY A 133 -25.34 39.09 -0.08
N TYR A 134 -24.62 39.80 0.78
CA TYR A 134 -23.18 39.64 0.94
C TYR A 134 -22.77 39.73 2.42
N GLU A 135 -22.03 38.73 2.89
CA GLU A 135 -21.48 38.70 4.24
C GLU A 135 -20.07 39.30 4.23
N PHE A 136 -19.91 40.52 4.77
CA PHE A 136 -18.59 41.15 4.90
C PHE A 136 -17.82 40.62 6.11
N ALA A 137 -18.54 40.27 7.17
CA ALA A 137 -18.04 39.65 8.39
C ALA A 137 -19.21 38.97 9.12
N ASP A 138 -18.92 38.16 10.14
CA ASP A 138 -19.93 37.47 10.98
C ASP A 138 -21.01 38.40 11.58
N TRP A 139 -20.74 39.71 11.61
CA TRP A 139 -21.60 40.73 12.21
C TRP A 139 -22.04 41.83 11.23
N ILE A 140 -21.55 41.82 9.98
CA ILE A 140 -21.96 42.77 8.94
C ILE A 140 -22.46 42.00 7.73
N VAL A 141 -23.76 42.07 7.50
CA VAL A 141 -24.44 41.48 6.35
C VAL A 141 -25.10 42.58 5.54
N PHE A 142 -24.89 42.56 4.24
CA PHE A 142 -25.60 43.38 3.28
C PHE A 142 -26.74 42.60 2.66
N HIS A 143 -27.89 43.24 2.56
CA HIS A 143 -29.10 42.72 1.95
C HIS A 143 -29.56 43.74 0.90
N SER A 144 -29.76 43.28 -0.32
CA SER A 144 -30.31 44.07 -1.41
C SER A 144 -31.42 43.27 -2.08
N GLU A 145 -32.56 43.91 -2.24
CA GLU A 145 -33.67 43.41 -3.04
C GLU A 145 -33.85 44.35 -4.23
N THR A 146 -33.99 43.77 -5.41
CA THR A 146 -34.23 44.50 -6.64
C THR A 146 -35.49 43.95 -7.27
N GLU A 147 -36.49 44.80 -7.36
CA GLU A 147 -37.79 44.48 -7.94
C GLU A 147 -37.86 45.05 -9.37
N LEU A 148 -38.23 44.19 -10.30
CA LEU A 148 -38.54 44.55 -11.68
C LEU A 148 -40.05 44.34 -11.86
N GLU A 149 -40.77 45.41 -12.12
CA GLU A 149 -42.21 45.39 -12.40
C GLU A 149 -42.43 45.77 -13.87
N HIS A 150 -43.22 44.97 -14.59
CA HIS A 150 -43.60 45.14 -16.00
C HIS A 150 -42.43 45.32 -16.99
N ALA A 151 -41.86 44.19 -17.43
CA ALA A 151 -40.94 44.15 -18.57
C ALA A 151 -41.67 44.08 -19.93
N PHE A 152 -42.76 44.83 -20.12
CA PHE A 152 -43.35 45.08 -21.44
C PHE A 152 -44.32 46.28 -21.39
N VAL A 153 -44.02 47.32 -22.17
CA VAL A 153 -44.96 48.37 -22.57
C VAL A 153 -44.76 48.57 -24.07
N ASN A 154 -45.48 47.81 -24.90
CA ASN A 154 -46.04 48.27 -26.18
C ASN A 154 -46.99 47.26 -26.82
#